data_AF-A0A956X9Q2-F1
#
_entry.id   AF-A0A956X9Q2-F1
#
_cell.length_a   1.000
_cell.length_b   1.000
_cell.length_c   1.000
_cell.angle_alpha   90.00
_cell.angle_beta   90.00
_cell.angle_gamma   90.00
#
_symmetry.space_group_name_H-M   'P 1'
#
loop_
_entity.id
_entity.type
_entity.pdbx_description
1 polymer ?
#
loop_
_entity_poly.entity_id
_entity_poly.type
_entity_poly.pdbx_seq_one_letter_code
_entity_poly.pdbx_strand_id
1 'polypeptide(L)'
;MTKADALNFFTGLPWLDMAARGWRLGRKLWRGLADEGMYEVLAYESCLELLDKKGHRARFSKREKVRYQQNNIIVYQDHAWGDGRILQEYACTPGIVVDRYRPGHKTFLLISLREVKKRGDEDEFHMAWGIEDGFVRDHELWETEIRHRTRRMTLRLVFPGSRPPKRAWVSEVLRRRRHSLDDDSKVVLPDGRIQITWHTTQPRLNEQYQLHWEW
;
A
#
# COMPACT_ATOMS: atom_id res chain seq x y z
N MET A 1 60.12 -19.74 -34.84
CA MET A 1 58.86 -19.32 -34.18
C MET A 1 59.20 -18.83 -32.79
N THR A 2 59.26 -17.52 -32.62
CA THR A 2 59.68 -16.83 -31.39
C THR A 2 58.48 -16.60 -30.46
N LYS A 3 58.71 -16.66 -29.14
CA LYS A 3 57.72 -16.41 -28.07
C LYS A 3 57.04 -15.03 -28.11
N ALA A 4 57.42 -14.14 -29.04
CA ALA A 4 56.89 -12.79 -29.17
C ALA A 4 55.54 -12.72 -29.91
N ASP A 5 55.17 -13.75 -30.70
CA ASP A 5 53.94 -13.70 -31.51
C ASP A 5 52.69 -14.16 -30.76
N ALA A 6 52.85 -14.83 -29.61
CA ALA A 6 51.72 -15.30 -28.79
C ALA A 6 51.11 -14.19 -27.90
N LEU A 7 51.84 -13.09 -27.65
CA LEU A 7 51.37 -12.01 -26.77
C LEU A 7 50.50 -10.96 -27.48
N ASN A 8 50.57 -10.88 -28.81
CA ASN A 8 49.78 -9.92 -29.61
C ASN A 8 48.38 -10.43 -29.97
N PHE A 9 48.02 -11.66 -29.60
CA PHE A 9 46.70 -12.22 -29.92
C PHE A 9 45.61 -11.85 -28.90
N PHE A 10 45.97 -11.39 -27.70
CA PHE A 10 45.02 -11.16 -26.62
C PHE A 10 44.50 -9.71 -26.50
N THR A 11 45.12 -8.74 -27.17
CA THR A 11 44.82 -7.31 -26.98
C THR A 11 43.95 -6.68 -28.09
N GLY A 12 43.66 -7.41 -29.17
CA GLY A 12 42.93 -6.89 -30.34
C GLY A 12 41.60 -7.58 -30.63
N LEU A 13 41.02 -8.31 -29.67
CA LEU A 13 39.87 -9.17 -29.95
C LEU A 13 38.52 -8.42 -29.84
N PRO A 14 37.74 -8.30 -30.94
CA PRO A 14 36.46 -7.55 -31.01
C PRO A 14 35.37 -8.03 -30.05
N TRP A 15 35.52 -9.22 -29.47
CA TRP A 15 34.53 -9.80 -28.56
C TRP A 15 34.50 -9.11 -27.19
N LEU A 16 35.59 -8.47 -26.75
CA LEU A 16 35.61 -7.71 -25.49
C LEU A 16 34.69 -6.48 -25.58
N ASP A 17 34.73 -5.78 -26.72
CA ASP A 17 33.81 -4.67 -26.99
C ASP A 17 32.36 -5.13 -27.16
N MET A 18 32.15 -6.29 -27.80
CA MET A 18 30.80 -6.88 -27.90
C MET A 18 30.28 -7.32 -26.52
N ALA A 19 31.12 -7.90 -25.66
CA ALA A 19 30.77 -8.28 -24.29
C ALA A 19 30.47 -7.05 -23.43
N ALA A 20 31.27 -5.98 -23.54
CA ALA A 20 31.03 -4.73 -22.82
C ALA A 20 29.73 -4.02 -23.27
N ARG A 21 29.37 -4.11 -24.55
CA ARG A 21 28.09 -3.61 -25.08
C ARG A 21 26.92 -4.50 -24.65
N GLY A 22 27.07 -5.82 -24.70
CA GLY A 22 26.10 -6.80 -24.21
C GLY A 22 25.82 -6.63 -22.71
N TRP A 23 26.86 -6.43 -21.91
CA TRP A 23 26.74 -6.15 -20.47
C TRP A 23 26.03 -4.83 -20.18
N ARG A 24 26.30 -3.77 -20.96
CA ARG A 24 25.60 -2.47 -20.80
C ARG A 24 24.12 -2.57 -21.17
N LEU A 25 23.76 -3.31 -22.21
CA LEU A 25 22.38 -3.59 -22.60
C LEU A 25 21.67 -4.48 -21.55
N GLY A 26 22.33 -5.55 -21.10
CA GLY A 26 21.84 -6.43 -20.04
C GLY A 26 21.61 -5.68 -18.74
N ARG A 27 22.55 -4.80 -18.32
CA ARG A 27 22.42 -3.96 -17.13
C ARG A 27 21.29 -2.93 -17.25
N LYS A 28 21.04 -2.38 -18.44
CA LYS A 28 19.91 -1.47 -18.68
C LYS A 28 18.57 -2.20 -18.62
N LEU A 29 18.48 -3.39 -19.19
CA LEU A 29 17.29 -4.25 -19.12
C LEU A 29 17.04 -4.73 -17.67
N TRP A 30 18.08 -5.07 -16.93
CA TRP A 30 17.98 -5.42 -15.51
C TRP A 30 17.57 -4.24 -14.63
N ARG A 31 18.05 -3.02 -14.92
CA ARG A 31 17.59 -1.80 -14.23
C ARG A 31 16.12 -1.47 -14.52
N GLY A 32 15.65 -1.71 -15.75
CA GLY A 32 14.24 -1.56 -16.10
C GLY A 32 13.32 -2.61 -15.47
N LEU A 33 13.84 -3.80 -15.16
CA LEU A 33 13.15 -4.83 -14.38
C LEU A 33 13.20 -4.58 -12.86
N ALA A 34 14.13 -3.73 -12.41
CA ALA A 34 14.44 -3.44 -11.01
C ALA A 34 13.83 -2.13 -10.51
N ASP A 35 12.72 -1.67 -11.09
CA ASP A 35 11.91 -0.64 -10.42
C ASP A 35 11.15 -1.31 -9.27
N GLU A 36 11.88 -1.62 -8.19
CA GLU A 36 11.40 -2.29 -6.98
C GLU A 36 10.49 -1.36 -6.13
N GLY A 37 10.30 -0.11 -6.57
CA GLY A 37 9.70 0.97 -5.79
C GLY A 37 10.69 1.55 -4.76
N MET A 38 10.34 2.68 -4.14
CA MET A 38 11.17 3.26 -3.05
C MET A 38 11.14 2.39 -1.78
N TYR A 39 10.04 1.69 -1.56
CA TYR A 39 9.84 0.78 -0.42
C TYR A 39 8.95 -0.40 -0.81
N GLU A 40 9.14 -1.51 -0.10
CA GLU A 40 8.29 -2.71 -0.10
C GLU A 40 7.45 -2.69 1.18
N VAL A 41 6.16 -3.01 1.08
CA VAL A 41 5.26 -3.12 2.23
C VAL A 41 5.27 -4.56 2.73
N LEU A 42 5.85 -4.79 3.89
CA LEU A 42 5.94 -6.11 4.52
C LEU A 42 4.62 -6.53 5.15
N ALA A 43 3.86 -5.58 5.68
CA ALA A 43 2.54 -5.81 6.25
C ALA A 43 1.70 -4.55 6.14
N TYR A 44 0.52 -4.66 5.52
CA TYR A 44 -0.48 -3.62 5.52
C TYR A 44 -1.66 -4.08 6.37
N GLU A 45 -2.06 -3.28 7.34
CA GLU A 45 -3.29 -3.48 8.09
C GLU A 45 -4.08 -2.19 8.13
N SER A 46 -5.38 -2.25 7.87
CA SER A 46 -6.26 -1.12 8.07
C SER A 46 -7.52 -1.52 8.80
N CYS A 47 -8.09 -0.58 9.55
CA CYS A 47 -9.37 -0.70 10.20
C CYS A 47 -10.19 0.56 9.93
N LEU A 48 -11.33 0.38 9.28
CA LEU A 48 -12.39 1.38 9.22
C LEU A 48 -13.43 1.05 10.30
N GLU A 49 -13.73 2.01 11.15
CA GLU A 49 -14.65 1.87 12.25
C GLU A 49 -15.81 2.85 12.07
N LEU A 50 -17.03 2.34 11.89
CA LEU A 50 -18.25 3.13 11.76
C LEU A 50 -18.78 3.42 13.17
N LEU A 51 -18.76 4.69 13.56
CA LEU A 51 -18.99 5.14 14.94
C LEU A 51 -20.47 5.39 15.26
N ASP A 52 -21.31 5.53 14.24
CA ASP A 52 -22.75 5.70 14.42
C ASP A 52 -23.55 4.93 13.36
N LYS A 53 -24.81 4.66 13.73
CA LYS A 53 -25.74 3.90 12.89
C LYS A 53 -26.15 4.61 11.61
N LYS A 54 -25.87 5.90 11.43
CA LYS A 54 -26.24 6.62 10.20
C LYS A 54 -25.07 6.74 9.23
N GLY A 55 -23.86 6.37 9.65
CA GLY A 55 -22.64 6.46 8.85
C GLY A 55 -22.09 7.89 8.73
N HIS A 56 -22.53 8.80 9.61
CA HIS A 56 -22.05 10.19 9.62
C HIS A 56 -20.67 10.33 10.22
N ARG A 57 -20.23 9.42 11.09
CA ARG A 57 -18.91 9.44 11.70
C ARG A 57 -18.25 8.09 11.56
N ALA A 58 -17.01 8.12 11.11
CA ALA A 58 -16.15 6.96 11.07
C ALA A 58 -14.72 7.35 11.47
N ARG A 59 -13.97 6.35 11.93
CA ARG A 59 -12.55 6.47 12.20
C ARG A 59 -11.81 5.48 11.32
N PHE A 60 -10.80 5.96 10.63
CA PHE A 60 -9.87 5.11 9.91
C PHE A 60 -8.55 5.03 10.68
N SER A 61 -7.97 3.84 10.70
CA SER A 61 -6.62 3.60 11.19
C SER A 61 -5.90 2.63 10.27
N LYS A 62 -4.60 2.85 10.11
CA LYS A 62 -3.73 2.07 9.24
C LYS A 62 -2.40 1.85 9.93
N ARG A 63 -1.89 0.63 9.79
CA ARG A 63 -0.58 0.19 10.24
C ARG A 63 0.15 -0.39 9.04
N GLU A 64 1.29 0.19 8.70
CA GLU A 64 2.05 -0.19 7.51
C GLU A 64 3.51 -0.41 7.87
N LYS A 65 3.92 -1.68 7.89
CA LYS A 65 5.32 -2.04 8.05
C LYS A 65 6.00 -2.07 6.70
N VAL A 66 7.04 -1.25 6.52
CA VAL A 66 7.75 -1.10 5.24
C VAL A 66 9.22 -1.45 5.38
N ARG A 67 9.84 -1.82 4.26
CA ARG A 67 11.29 -1.93 4.09
C ARG A 67 11.74 -1.02 2.95
N TYR A 68 12.71 -0.17 3.23
CA TYR A 68 13.27 0.74 2.23
C TYR A 68 14.12 -0.01 1.21
N GLN A 69 13.88 0.23 -0.07
CA GLN A 69 14.60 -0.43 -1.17
C GLN A 69 15.73 0.43 -1.73
N GLN A 70 15.84 1.69 -1.27
CA GLN A 70 16.82 2.67 -1.71
C GLN A 70 17.46 3.39 -0.51
N ASN A 71 18.62 4.00 -0.75
CA ASN A 71 19.28 4.86 0.24
C ASN A 71 18.76 6.30 0.14
N ASN A 72 19.00 7.07 1.19
CA ASN A 72 18.71 8.52 1.25
C ASN A 72 17.23 8.85 1.20
N ILE A 73 16.37 7.98 1.75
CA ILE A 73 14.94 8.25 1.85
C ILE A 73 14.71 9.10 3.10
N ILE A 74 14.12 10.28 2.91
CA ILE A 74 13.84 11.26 3.98
C ILE A 74 12.35 11.56 4.14
N VAL A 75 11.53 11.04 3.24
CA VAL A 75 10.11 11.33 3.12
C VAL A 75 9.33 10.07 2.79
N TYR A 76 8.15 9.93 3.39
CA TYR A 76 7.14 8.95 3.05
C TYR A 76 5.91 9.65 2.47
N GLN A 77 5.21 9.01 1.53
CA GLN A 77 4.03 9.58 0.89
C GLN A 77 2.81 8.72 1.22
N ASP A 78 1.86 9.29 1.97
CA ASP A 78 0.55 8.70 2.20
C ASP A 78 -0.49 9.36 1.28
N HIS A 79 -1.63 8.71 1.10
CA HIS A 79 -2.72 9.27 0.29
C HIS A 79 -4.08 8.76 0.76
N ALA A 80 -5.09 9.61 0.60
CA ALA A 80 -6.48 9.30 0.93
C ALA A 80 -7.44 9.94 -0.06
N TRP A 81 -8.57 9.28 -0.27
CA TRP A 81 -9.71 9.76 -1.04
C TRP A 81 -10.97 9.17 -0.44
N GLY A 82 -12.11 9.76 -0.76
CA GLY A 82 -13.41 9.31 -0.27
C GLY A 82 -14.44 10.42 -0.32
N ASP A 83 -15.67 10.02 -0.07
CA ASP A 83 -16.79 10.94 0.12
C ASP A 83 -16.73 11.60 1.51
N GLY A 84 -17.48 12.70 1.67
CA GLY A 84 -17.55 13.44 2.92
C GLY A 84 -16.28 14.24 3.25
N ARG A 85 -16.10 14.54 4.54
CA ARG A 85 -14.93 15.25 5.07
C ARG A 85 -13.94 14.24 5.66
N ILE A 86 -12.93 13.89 4.87
CA ILE A 86 -11.87 12.95 5.27
C ILE A 86 -10.69 13.67 5.95
N LEU A 87 -9.72 12.89 6.45
CA LEU A 87 -8.47 13.36 7.06
C LEU A 87 -8.67 14.30 8.27
N GLN A 88 -9.83 14.22 8.94
CA GLN A 88 -10.09 14.97 10.16
C GLN A 88 -9.12 14.48 11.24
N GLU A 89 -8.45 15.39 11.94
CA GLU A 89 -7.51 15.07 13.01
C GLU A 89 -6.43 14.03 12.60
N TYR A 90 -5.96 14.10 11.34
CA TYR A 90 -4.95 13.17 10.84
C TYR A 90 -3.71 13.17 11.74
N ALA A 91 -3.34 11.98 12.21
CA ALA A 91 -2.13 11.72 12.98
C ALA A 91 -1.30 10.62 12.31
N CYS A 92 0.02 10.75 12.36
CA CYS A 92 0.96 9.75 11.88
C CYS A 92 2.17 9.60 12.82
N THR A 93 2.71 8.40 12.91
CA THR A 93 4.02 8.11 13.51
C THR A 93 4.64 6.89 12.82
N PRO A 94 5.96 6.85 12.54
CA PRO A 94 6.92 7.94 12.72
C PRO A 94 6.71 9.07 11.70
N GLY A 95 7.38 10.19 11.95
CA GLY A 95 7.41 11.34 11.05
C GLY A 95 6.32 12.38 11.32
N ILE A 96 6.34 13.44 10.49
CA ILE A 96 5.44 14.59 10.60
C ILE A 96 4.97 14.99 9.20
N VAL A 97 3.69 15.28 9.04
CA VAL A 97 3.15 15.81 7.79
C VAL A 97 3.71 17.20 7.55
N VAL A 98 4.47 17.37 6.48
CA VAL A 98 5.12 18.65 6.09
C VAL A 98 4.45 19.32 4.91
N ASP A 99 3.64 18.59 4.14
CA ASP A 99 2.85 19.15 3.04
C ASP A 99 1.59 18.30 2.77
N ARG A 100 0.57 18.95 2.19
CA ARG A 100 -0.68 18.33 1.75
C ARG A 100 -1.12 18.95 0.43
N TYR A 101 -1.29 18.13 -0.60
CA TYR A 101 -1.73 18.60 -1.92
C TYR A 101 -2.69 17.60 -2.57
N ARG A 102 -3.49 18.10 -3.53
CA ARG A 102 -4.59 17.34 -4.13
C ARG A 102 -4.56 17.41 -5.66
N PRO A 103 -3.80 16.55 -6.36
CA PRO A 103 -3.89 16.41 -7.79
C PRO A 103 -5.10 15.52 -8.12
N GLY A 104 -6.17 16.14 -8.62
CA GLY A 104 -7.42 15.46 -8.94
C GLY A 104 -8.24 15.10 -7.71
N HIS A 105 -8.68 13.85 -7.60
CA HIS A 105 -9.60 13.42 -6.54
C HIS A 105 -8.90 12.94 -5.26
N LYS A 106 -7.60 12.61 -5.31
CA LYS A 106 -6.82 12.08 -4.17
C LYS A 106 -6.06 13.19 -3.46
N THR A 107 -6.07 13.17 -2.13
CA THR A 107 -5.21 14.01 -1.30
C THR A 107 -3.95 13.22 -0.95
N PHE A 108 -2.79 13.84 -1.17
CA PHE A 108 -1.49 13.29 -0.81
C PHE A 108 -0.96 14.01 0.42
N LEU A 109 -0.33 13.25 1.32
CA LEU A 109 0.33 13.76 2.50
C LEU A 109 1.80 13.43 2.39
N LEU A 110 2.64 14.47 2.47
CA LEU A 110 4.08 14.33 2.49
C LEU A 110 4.54 14.24 3.94
N ILE A 111 5.10 13.10 4.34
CA ILE A 111 5.51 12.82 5.72
C ILE A 111 7.04 12.87 5.78
N SER A 112 7.58 13.87 6.46
CA SER A 112 9.02 13.93 6.75
C SER A 112 9.38 12.88 7.81
N LEU A 113 10.35 12.02 7.49
CA LEU A 113 10.83 10.98 8.40
C LEU A 113 11.70 11.52 9.54
N ARG A 114 12.17 12.77 9.43
CA ARG A 114 13.11 13.43 10.38
C ARG A 114 14.48 12.77 10.48
N GLU A 115 14.74 11.75 9.68
CA GLU A 115 16.01 11.06 9.57
C GLU A 115 16.21 10.55 8.13
N VAL A 116 17.44 10.16 7.81
CA VAL A 116 17.80 9.62 6.50
C VAL A 116 17.84 8.10 6.58
N LYS A 117 16.90 7.44 5.91
CA LYS A 117 16.81 5.98 5.83
C LYS A 117 17.71 5.41 4.75
N LYS A 118 18.24 4.22 5.04
CA LYS A 118 19.08 3.43 4.15
C LYS A 118 18.30 2.24 3.60
N ARG A 119 18.82 1.67 2.51
CA ARG A 119 18.28 0.43 1.95
C ARG A 119 18.35 -0.69 2.98
N GLY A 120 17.25 -1.38 3.19
CA GLY A 120 17.11 -2.46 4.16
C GLY A 120 16.58 -2.03 5.52
N ASP A 121 16.59 -0.72 5.84
CA ASP A 121 15.93 -0.21 7.04
C ASP A 121 14.42 -0.52 6.98
N GLU A 122 13.80 -0.66 8.15
CA GLU A 122 12.37 -0.91 8.29
C GLU A 122 11.74 0.14 9.21
N ASP A 123 10.53 0.56 8.88
CA ASP A 123 9.67 1.36 9.76
C ASP A 123 8.28 0.75 9.83
N GLU A 124 7.57 1.04 10.92
CA GLU A 124 6.15 0.73 11.09
C GLU A 124 5.37 2.01 11.26
N PHE A 125 4.63 2.40 10.23
CA PHE A 125 3.79 3.58 10.26
C PHE A 125 2.44 3.27 10.88
N HIS A 126 2.01 4.12 11.82
CA HIS A 126 0.68 4.16 12.38
C HIS A 126 0.03 5.47 11.96
N MET A 127 -1.06 5.38 11.22
CA MET A 127 -1.80 6.52 10.69
C MET A 127 -3.25 6.41 11.13
N ALA A 128 -3.88 7.52 11.47
CA ALA A 128 -5.29 7.54 11.80
C ALA A 128 -5.93 8.88 11.46
N TRP A 129 -7.21 8.86 11.12
CA TRP A 129 -8.01 10.06 10.90
C TRP A 129 -9.51 9.79 11.06
N GLY A 130 -10.27 10.85 11.31
CA GLY A 130 -11.72 10.86 11.27
C GLY A 130 -12.26 11.11 9.85
N ILE A 131 -13.44 10.56 9.62
CA ILE A 131 -14.23 10.74 8.40
C ILE A 131 -15.64 11.16 8.84
N GLU A 132 -16.12 12.27 8.29
CA GLU A 132 -17.48 12.76 8.52
C GLU A 132 -18.30 12.71 7.24
N ASP A 133 -19.56 12.28 7.34
CA ASP A 133 -20.53 12.15 6.23
C ASP A 133 -20.06 11.26 5.06
N GLY A 134 -19.24 10.24 5.36
CA GLY A 134 -18.60 9.38 4.35
C GLY A 134 -19.39 8.12 3.98
N PHE A 135 -20.33 7.64 4.82
CA PHE A 135 -20.94 6.30 4.68
C PHE A 135 -22.47 6.31 4.89
N VAL A 136 -23.16 7.29 4.30
CA VAL A 136 -24.58 7.59 4.55
C VAL A 136 -25.58 6.90 3.59
N ARG A 137 -25.11 6.21 2.55
CA ARG A 137 -25.92 5.50 1.55
C ARG A 137 -26.28 4.09 2.03
N ASP A 138 -27.20 3.42 1.34
CA ASP A 138 -27.62 2.05 1.63
C ASP A 138 -26.58 0.99 1.20
N HIS A 139 -25.81 1.31 0.17
CA HIS A 139 -24.71 0.51 -0.35
C HIS A 139 -23.43 1.33 -0.26
N GLU A 140 -22.43 0.79 0.40
CA GLU A 140 -21.20 1.52 0.70
C GLU A 140 -19.95 0.68 0.40
N LEU A 141 -18.82 1.37 0.25
CA LEU A 141 -17.53 0.72 0.03
C LEU A 141 -16.38 1.46 0.70
N TRP A 142 -15.33 0.72 1.01
CA TRP A 142 -14.02 1.24 1.39
C TRP A 142 -12.96 0.68 0.44
N GLU A 143 -12.15 1.53 -0.17
CA GLU A 143 -11.13 1.14 -1.13
C GLU A 143 -9.71 1.21 -0.53
N THR A 144 -8.87 0.25 -0.91
CA THR A 144 -7.43 0.27 -0.65
C THR A 144 -6.69 -0.06 -1.94
N GLU A 145 -5.82 0.86 -2.37
CA GLU A 145 -4.99 0.73 -3.57
C GLU A 145 -3.58 0.26 -3.21
N ILE A 146 -3.10 -0.77 -3.91
CA ILE A 146 -1.74 -1.30 -3.70
C ILE A 146 -0.77 -0.62 -4.66
N ARG A 147 -0.07 0.41 -4.20
CA ARG A 147 0.89 1.17 -5.03
C ARG A 147 2.34 0.70 -4.90
N HIS A 148 2.60 -0.16 -3.92
CA HIS A 148 3.90 -0.75 -3.64
C HIS A 148 3.78 -2.26 -3.58
N ARG A 149 4.89 -2.98 -3.78
CA ARG A 149 4.87 -4.44 -3.58
C ARG A 149 4.51 -4.71 -2.13
N THR A 150 3.40 -5.42 -1.90
CA THR A 150 2.89 -5.71 -0.56
C THR A 150 2.88 -7.21 -0.33
N ARG A 151 3.48 -7.67 0.77
CA ARG A 151 3.55 -9.12 1.09
C ARG A 151 2.25 -9.65 1.67
N ARG A 152 1.61 -8.89 2.54
CA ARG A 152 0.35 -9.30 3.17
C ARG A 152 -0.49 -8.08 3.48
N MET A 153 -1.80 -8.26 3.39
CA MET A 153 -2.78 -7.24 3.68
C MET A 153 -3.91 -7.81 4.52
N THR A 154 -4.30 -7.04 5.53
CA THR A 154 -5.49 -7.29 6.34
C THR A 154 -6.37 -6.04 6.33
N LEU A 155 -7.62 -6.20 5.92
CA LEU A 155 -8.64 -5.16 5.96
C LEU A 155 -9.65 -5.51 7.05
N ARG A 156 -9.95 -4.57 7.93
CA ARG A 156 -10.95 -4.69 8.98
C ARG A 156 -12.01 -3.61 8.81
N LEU A 157 -13.27 -3.98 8.99
CA LEU A 157 -14.39 -3.08 9.04
C LEU A 157 -15.19 -3.35 10.32
N VAL A 158 -15.35 -2.34 11.17
CA VAL A 158 -16.08 -2.44 12.43
C VAL A 158 -17.38 -1.66 12.31
N PHE A 159 -18.50 -2.33 12.56
CA PHE A 159 -19.85 -1.79 12.49
C PHE A 159 -20.41 -1.48 13.87
N PRO A 160 -21.27 -0.46 14.01
CA PRO A 160 -21.99 -0.24 15.24
C PRO A 160 -22.91 -1.43 15.53
N GLY A 161 -22.97 -1.89 16.78
CA GLY A 161 -23.82 -3.04 17.16
C GLY A 161 -25.31 -2.83 16.87
N SER A 162 -25.74 -1.58 16.76
CA SER A 162 -27.13 -1.21 16.42
C SER A 162 -27.45 -1.21 14.92
N ARG A 163 -26.45 -1.39 14.04
CA ARG A 163 -26.64 -1.48 12.58
C ARG A 163 -25.56 -2.39 11.97
N PRO A 164 -25.68 -3.71 12.13
CA PRO A 164 -24.81 -4.66 11.46
C PRO A 164 -25.09 -4.69 9.95
N PRO A 165 -24.11 -5.08 9.10
CA PRO A 165 -24.32 -5.19 7.67
C PRO A 165 -25.19 -6.43 7.36
N LYS A 166 -26.08 -6.32 6.38
CA LYS A 166 -26.82 -7.46 5.82
C LYS A 166 -25.92 -8.35 4.98
N ARG A 167 -25.02 -7.73 4.21
CA ARG A 167 -24.07 -8.40 3.32
C ARG A 167 -22.76 -7.63 3.28
N ALA A 168 -21.67 -8.35 3.10
CA ALA A 168 -20.37 -7.76 2.84
C ALA A 168 -19.58 -8.63 1.86
N TRP A 169 -18.75 -8.01 1.03
CA TRP A 169 -17.87 -8.71 0.09
C TRP A 169 -16.64 -7.88 -0.22
N VAL A 170 -15.56 -8.53 -0.66
CA VAL A 170 -14.39 -7.85 -1.24
C VAL A 170 -14.40 -8.00 -2.75
N SER A 171 -14.11 -6.93 -3.47
CA SER A 171 -13.88 -6.94 -4.91
C SER A 171 -12.42 -6.61 -5.23
N GLU A 172 -11.78 -7.43 -6.06
CA GLU A 172 -10.53 -7.10 -6.76
C GLU A 172 -10.94 -6.43 -8.08
N VAL A 173 -10.76 -5.11 -8.19
CA VAL A 173 -11.33 -4.30 -9.28
C VAL A 173 -10.75 -4.69 -10.64
N LEU A 174 -9.42 -4.72 -10.77
CA LEU A 174 -8.76 -4.99 -12.05
C LEU A 174 -8.98 -6.44 -12.49
N ARG A 175 -9.01 -7.37 -11.54
CA ARG A 175 -9.24 -8.80 -11.83
C ARG A 175 -10.71 -9.19 -11.93
N ARG A 176 -11.63 -8.27 -11.61
CA ARG A 176 -13.08 -8.50 -11.61
C ARG A 176 -13.46 -9.74 -10.80
N ARG A 177 -12.79 -9.95 -9.66
CA ARG A 177 -13.08 -11.05 -8.74
C ARG A 177 -13.84 -10.51 -7.54
N ARG A 178 -14.79 -11.32 -7.05
CA ARG A 178 -15.57 -11.02 -5.85
C ARG A 178 -15.42 -12.16 -4.86
N HIS A 179 -15.27 -11.82 -3.58
CA HIS A 179 -15.16 -12.73 -2.46
C HIS A 179 -16.27 -12.38 -1.47
N SER A 180 -17.22 -13.30 -1.24
CA SER A 180 -18.22 -13.12 -0.18
C SER A 180 -17.53 -13.14 1.19
N LEU A 181 -17.99 -12.29 2.10
CA LEU A 181 -17.54 -12.28 3.50
C LEU A 181 -18.62 -12.91 4.36
N ASP A 182 -18.51 -14.22 4.53
CA ASP A 182 -19.49 -15.05 5.24
C ASP A 182 -19.28 -14.95 6.76
N ASP A 183 -20.06 -15.71 7.54
CA ASP A 183 -20.07 -15.59 9.00
C ASP A 183 -18.72 -15.90 9.67
N ASP A 184 -17.87 -16.74 9.04
CA ASP A 184 -16.50 -17.01 9.50
C ASP A 184 -15.58 -15.78 9.47
N SER A 185 -15.94 -14.76 8.69
CA SER A 185 -15.20 -13.49 8.61
C SER A 185 -15.66 -12.47 9.66
N LYS A 186 -16.74 -12.76 10.40
CA LYS A 186 -17.39 -11.88 11.37
C LYS A 186 -17.00 -12.27 12.79
N VAL A 187 -16.65 -11.28 13.58
CA VAL A 187 -16.39 -11.42 15.02
C VAL A 187 -17.24 -10.40 15.76
N VAL A 188 -18.02 -10.86 16.74
CA VAL A 188 -18.71 -9.96 17.68
C VAL A 188 -17.70 -9.52 18.74
N LEU A 189 -17.46 -8.22 18.85
CA LEU A 189 -16.57 -7.63 19.83
C LEU A 189 -17.23 -7.61 21.22
N PRO A 190 -16.47 -7.50 22.33
CA PRO A 190 -17.01 -7.48 23.69
C PRO A 190 -18.05 -6.39 23.96
N ASP A 191 -18.03 -5.30 23.19
CA ASP A 191 -18.98 -4.19 23.27
C ASP A 191 -20.22 -4.35 22.36
N GLY A 192 -20.38 -5.54 21.74
CA GLY A 192 -21.51 -5.88 20.87
C GLY A 192 -21.38 -5.38 19.42
N ARG A 193 -20.28 -4.72 19.06
CA ARG A 193 -20.01 -4.34 17.66
C ARG A 193 -19.61 -5.56 16.83
N ILE A 194 -19.77 -5.46 15.52
CA ILE A 194 -19.36 -6.52 14.58
C ILE A 194 -18.11 -6.08 13.83
N GLN A 195 -17.05 -6.87 13.88
CA GLN A 195 -15.87 -6.71 13.05
C GLN A 195 -15.90 -7.73 11.92
N ILE A 196 -15.77 -7.25 10.68
CA ILE A 196 -15.48 -8.06 9.50
C ILE A 196 -13.99 -7.97 9.19
N THR A 197 -13.35 -9.12 8.98
CA THR A 197 -11.91 -9.19 8.64
C THR A 197 -11.72 -9.94 7.33
N TRP A 198 -10.98 -9.33 6.42
CA TRP A 198 -10.51 -9.97 5.19
C TRP A 198 -8.99 -9.89 5.11
N HIS A 199 -8.34 -10.94 4.61
CA HIS A 199 -6.89 -11.01 4.51
C HIS A 199 -6.44 -11.63 3.19
N THR A 200 -5.26 -11.23 2.72
CA THR A 200 -4.56 -11.86 1.60
C THR A 200 -3.05 -11.84 1.81
N THR A 201 -2.37 -12.90 1.39
CA THR A 201 -0.91 -13.07 1.46
C THR A 201 -0.22 -12.81 0.12
N GLN A 202 -0.98 -12.43 -0.92
CA GLN A 202 -0.45 -12.04 -2.22
C GLN A 202 -1.21 -10.83 -2.80
N PRO A 203 -1.23 -9.68 -2.11
CA PRO A 203 -1.75 -8.44 -2.70
C PRO A 203 -1.00 -8.12 -4.00
N ARG A 204 -1.74 -7.78 -5.05
CA ARG A 204 -1.15 -7.48 -6.36
C ARG A 204 -0.82 -6.01 -6.49
N LEU A 205 0.34 -5.70 -7.06
CA LEU A 205 0.72 -4.33 -7.39
C LEU A 205 -0.29 -3.73 -8.37
N ASN A 206 -0.66 -2.47 -8.12
CA ASN A 206 -1.67 -1.68 -8.82
C ASN A 206 -3.12 -2.18 -8.70
N GLU A 207 -3.39 -3.21 -7.91
CA GLU A 207 -4.74 -3.67 -7.66
C GLU A 207 -5.48 -2.74 -6.68
N GLN A 208 -6.79 -2.65 -6.85
CA GLN A 208 -7.69 -1.97 -5.91
C GLN A 208 -8.56 -3.03 -5.24
N TYR A 209 -8.52 -3.06 -3.91
CA TYR A 209 -9.34 -3.91 -3.09
C TYR A 209 -10.45 -3.06 -2.49
N GLN A 210 -11.69 -3.35 -2.87
CA GLN A 210 -12.86 -2.65 -2.37
C GLN A 210 -13.62 -3.58 -1.43
N LEU A 211 -13.76 -3.20 -0.17
CA LEU A 211 -14.66 -3.86 0.77
C LEU A 211 -16.01 -3.17 0.69
N HIS A 212 -17.02 -3.89 0.21
CA HIS A 212 -18.40 -3.41 0.03
C HIS A 212 -19.30 -3.96 1.12
N TRP A 213 -20.34 -3.22 1.46
CA TRP A 213 -21.42 -3.73 2.32
C TRP A 213 -22.78 -3.11 2.00
N GLU A 214 -23.82 -3.82 2.42
CA GLU A 214 -25.20 -3.38 2.41
C GLU A 214 -25.69 -3.27 3.87
N TRP A 215 -26.32 -2.15 4.20
CA TRP A 215 -26.91 -1.92 5.52
C TRP A 215 -28.25 -2.62 5.73
#